data_AF-A0A1H7RXS5-F1
#
_entry.id   AF-A0A1H7RXS5-F1
#
_cell.length_a   1.000
_cell.length_b   1.000
_cell.length_c   1.000
_cell.angle_alpha   90.00
_cell.angle_beta   90.00
_cell.angle_gamma   90.00
#
_symmetry.space_group_name_H-M   'P 1'
#
loop_
_entity.id
_entity.type
_entity.pdbx_description
1 polymer ?
#
loop_
_entity_poly.entity_id
_entity_poly.type
_entity_poly.pdbx_seq_one_letter_code
_entity_poly.pdbx_strand_id
1 'polypeptide(L)'
;MEFEEEDYNQIINYNLGNLSEAENIEIQKRMEVDKVFREEVLLYQKLPYAITEKGWPDWGHENNEQEIEKIKTLKRSELISNIESKIKSGGRQYFENQNKHRKVWRKYAVGLVAALIIVFVSIKIFNFNSLSGESLYAEYVDWENNLLSTTEQSNVENRELQGEQLFKKEEYKKAKIIFIDIIEKGKRQDSHTLMYLGASYLELEEYNDALQIFDQLLQQKSLNSNRAYWYKSMVYLKQGDISKAKEELLSLIKNKENFNYSKARELLKQLD
;
A
#
# COMPACT_ATOMS: atom_id res chain seq x y z
N MET A 1 -56.66 -19.23 9.93
CA MET A 1 -55.27 -19.72 9.95
C MET A 1 -54.45 -18.50 10.30
N GLU A 2 -53.69 -18.55 11.38
CA GLU A 2 -52.87 -17.42 11.83
C GLU A 2 -51.52 -17.56 11.12
N PHE A 3 -51.05 -16.49 10.47
CA PHE A 3 -49.76 -16.50 9.79
C PHE A 3 -48.63 -16.46 10.82
N GLU A 4 -47.58 -17.23 10.58
CA GLU A 4 -46.39 -17.20 11.41
C GLU A 4 -45.50 -15.99 11.02
N GLU A 5 -44.59 -15.58 11.90
CA GLU A 5 -43.68 -14.44 11.65
C GLU A 5 -42.87 -14.62 10.35
N GLU A 6 -42.54 -15.87 9.99
CA GLU A 6 -41.85 -16.22 8.75
C GLU A 6 -42.69 -15.95 7.50
N ASP A 7 -44.01 -16.21 7.54
CA ASP A 7 -44.93 -15.91 6.43
C ASP A 7 -44.97 -14.40 6.16
N TYR A 8 -45.05 -13.60 7.22
CA TYR A 8 -45.04 -12.14 7.10
C TYR A 8 -43.73 -11.61 6.51
N ASN A 9 -42.60 -12.17 6.94
CA ASN A 9 -41.29 -11.81 6.40
C ASN A 9 -41.16 -12.13 4.91
N GLN A 10 -41.69 -13.29 4.47
CA GLN A 10 -41.73 -13.67 3.06
C GLN A 10 -42.58 -12.70 2.24
N ILE A 11 -43.79 -12.34 2.73
CA ILE A 11 -44.70 -11.39 2.06
C ILE A 11 -44.06 -10.01 1.92
N ILE A 12 -43.39 -9.51 2.96
CA ILE A 12 -42.72 -8.20 2.94
C ILE A 12 -41.55 -8.22 1.94
N ASN A 13 -40.68 -9.23 1.99
CA ASN A 13 -39.52 -9.30 1.11
C ASN A 13 -39.92 -9.47 -0.37
N TYR A 14 -40.98 -10.25 -0.65
CA TYR A 14 -41.55 -10.38 -1.99
C TYR A 14 -42.00 -9.01 -2.52
N ASN A 15 -42.76 -8.25 -1.73
CA ASN A 15 -43.28 -6.94 -2.15
C ASN A 15 -42.22 -5.84 -2.25
N LEU A 16 -41.11 -5.96 -1.52
CA LEU A 16 -39.96 -5.06 -1.64
C LEU A 16 -39.01 -5.42 -2.79
N GLY A 17 -39.20 -6.58 -3.44
CA GLY A 17 -38.31 -7.08 -4.50
C GLY A 17 -36.96 -7.56 -3.99
N ASN A 18 -36.88 -7.98 -2.72
CA ASN A 18 -35.64 -8.41 -2.06
C ASN A 18 -35.39 -9.92 -2.17
N LEU A 19 -36.30 -10.68 -2.77
CA LEU A 19 -36.18 -12.13 -2.94
C LEU A 19 -35.42 -12.50 -4.22
N SER A 20 -34.71 -13.63 -4.16
CA SER A 20 -34.11 -14.25 -5.34
C SER A 20 -35.15 -14.76 -6.33
N GLU A 21 -34.75 -15.06 -7.57
CA GLU A 21 -35.64 -15.56 -8.62
C GLU A 21 -36.32 -16.89 -8.22
N ALA A 22 -35.60 -17.79 -7.55
CA ALA A 22 -36.14 -19.06 -7.07
C ALA A 22 -37.21 -18.86 -6.00
N GLU A 23 -36.98 -17.96 -5.04
CA GLU A 23 -37.93 -17.63 -3.96
C GLU A 23 -39.17 -16.92 -4.51
N ASN A 24 -39.02 -16.04 -5.50
CA ASN A 24 -40.17 -15.40 -6.16
C ASN A 24 -41.10 -16.41 -6.84
N ILE A 25 -40.53 -17.42 -7.51
CA ILE A 25 -41.31 -18.49 -8.15
C ILE A 25 -42.07 -19.31 -7.11
N GLU A 26 -41.46 -19.58 -5.96
CA GLU A 26 -42.10 -20.32 -4.86
C GLU A 26 -43.30 -19.56 -4.29
N ILE A 27 -43.15 -18.25 -4.06
CA ILE A 27 -44.24 -17.40 -3.60
C ILE A 27 -45.38 -17.34 -4.62
N GLN A 28 -45.07 -17.20 -5.91
CA GLN A 28 -46.08 -17.21 -6.98
C GLN A 28 -46.87 -18.53 -7.01
N LYS A 29 -46.17 -19.67 -6.91
CA LYS A 29 -46.82 -21.00 -6.82
C LYS A 29 -47.69 -21.12 -5.57
N ARG A 30 -47.21 -20.64 -4.41
CA ARG A 30 -48.01 -20.65 -3.17
C ARG A 30 -49.26 -19.80 -3.33
N MET A 31 -49.16 -18.61 -3.93
CA MET A 31 -50.32 -17.76 -4.23
C MET A 31 -51.34 -18.47 -5.13
N GLU A 32 -50.92 -19.32 -6.09
CA GLU A 32 -51.84 -20.07 -6.94
C GLU A 32 -52.71 -21.08 -6.16
N VAL A 33 -52.15 -21.70 -5.12
CA VAL A 33 -52.79 -22.79 -4.36
C VAL A 33 -53.47 -22.30 -3.08
N ASP A 34 -52.83 -21.37 -2.36
CA ASP A 34 -53.30 -20.83 -1.08
C ASP A 34 -53.98 -19.48 -1.28
N LYS A 35 -55.31 -19.50 -1.30
CA LYS A 35 -56.15 -18.31 -1.49
C LYS A 35 -55.97 -17.29 -0.35
N VAL A 36 -55.81 -17.75 0.90
CA VAL A 36 -55.68 -16.86 2.07
C VAL A 36 -54.34 -16.14 2.02
N PHE A 37 -53.26 -16.87 1.70
CA PHE A 37 -51.95 -16.27 1.48
C PHE A 37 -51.93 -15.29 0.29
N ARG A 38 -52.61 -15.61 -0.81
CA ARG A 38 -52.77 -14.69 -1.96
C ARG A 38 -53.46 -13.39 -1.54
N GLU A 39 -54.56 -13.48 -0.79
CA GLU A 39 -55.29 -12.30 -0.31
C GLU A 39 -54.42 -11.44 0.60
N GLU A 40 -53.61 -12.05 1.47
CA GLU A 40 -52.67 -11.33 2.34
C GLU A 40 -51.55 -10.64 1.53
N VAL A 41 -50.95 -11.32 0.55
CA VAL A 41 -49.95 -10.70 -0.35
C VAL A 41 -50.54 -9.49 -1.08
N LEU A 42 -51.76 -9.64 -1.62
CA LEU A 42 -52.47 -8.56 -2.31
C LEU A 42 -52.81 -7.40 -1.37
N LEU A 43 -53.13 -7.67 -0.10
CA LEU A 43 -53.34 -6.64 0.92
C LEU A 43 -52.05 -5.82 1.14
N TYR A 44 -50.90 -6.48 1.27
CA TYR A 44 -49.61 -5.81 1.42
C TYR A 44 -49.22 -5.01 0.17
N GLN A 45 -49.56 -5.46 -1.03
CA GLN A 45 -49.38 -4.68 -2.28
C GLN A 45 -50.26 -3.44 -2.32
N LYS A 46 -51.46 -3.50 -1.73
CA LYS A 46 -52.40 -2.38 -1.66
C LYS A 46 -52.04 -1.35 -0.58
N LEU A 47 -51.34 -1.77 0.48
CA LEU A 47 -51.03 -0.95 1.65
C LEU A 47 -50.28 0.38 1.32
N PRO A 48 -49.27 0.42 0.43
CA PRO A 48 -48.62 1.67 0.04
C PRO A 48 -49.59 2.69 -0.56
N TYR A 49 -50.63 2.25 -1.26
CA TYR A 49 -51.64 3.12 -1.90
C TYR A 49 -52.69 3.63 -0.91
N ALA A 50 -52.91 2.92 0.20
CA ALA A 50 -53.75 3.42 1.29
C ALA A 50 -53.10 4.62 2.01
N ILE A 51 -51.76 4.61 2.11
CA ILE A 51 -50.95 5.55 2.91
C ILE A 51 -50.35 6.68 2.05
N THR A 52 -50.28 6.55 0.72
CA THR A 52 -49.79 7.61 -0.17
C THR A 52 -50.93 8.49 -0.71
N GLU A 53 -50.62 9.73 -1.12
CA GLU A 53 -51.57 10.64 -1.79
C GLU A 53 -51.86 10.24 -3.25
N LYS A 54 -51.07 9.31 -3.81
CA LYS A 54 -51.24 8.83 -5.19
C LYS A 54 -52.48 7.93 -5.26
N GLY A 55 -53.39 8.23 -6.18
CA GLY A 55 -54.64 7.51 -6.36
C GLY A 55 -54.48 5.99 -6.53
N TRP A 56 -55.52 5.25 -6.17
CA TRP A 56 -55.56 3.78 -6.26
C TRP A 56 -55.42 3.32 -7.72
N PRO A 57 -54.52 2.37 -8.04
CA PRO A 57 -54.46 1.76 -9.36
C PRO A 57 -55.76 1.01 -9.68
N ASP A 58 -56.12 0.94 -10.95
CA ASP A 58 -57.29 0.20 -11.41
C ASP A 58 -56.96 -1.30 -11.48
N TRP A 59 -57.41 -2.06 -10.48
CA TRP A 59 -57.06 -3.48 -10.30
C TRP A 59 -58.08 -4.45 -10.90
N GLY A 60 -59.04 -3.98 -11.70
CA GLY A 60 -59.97 -4.83 -12.45
C GLY A 60 -60.66 -5.90 -11.61
N HIS A 61 -61.67 -5.52 -10.81
CA HIS A 61 -62.97 -6.20 -10.66
C HIS A 61 -63.85 -5.54 -9.58
N GLU A 62 -65.14 -5.44 -9.90
CA GLU A 62 -66.34 -5.05 -9.12
C GLU A 62 -66.22 -3.84 -8.17
N ASN A 63 -66.73 -2.70 -8.66
CA ASN A 63 -66.98 -1.48 -7.89
C ASN A 63 -67.98 -1.74 -6.75
N ASN A 64 -67.52 -2.29 -5.63
CA ASN A 64 -68.29 -2.36 -4.41
C ASN A 64 -68.18 -1.00 -3.70
N GLU A 65 -68.99 -0.02 -4.12
CA GLU A 65 -68.97 1.37 -3.62
C GLU A 65 -69.00 1.44 -2.09
N GLN A 66 -69.66 0.48 -1.44
CA GLN A 66 -69.73 0.37 0.02
C GLN A 66 -68.38 0.07 0.67
N GLU A 67 -67.53 -0.74 0.05
CA GLU A 67 -66.18 -1.02 0.55
C GLU A 67 -65.27 0.18 0.36
N ILE A 68 -65.39 0.87 -0.78
CA ILE A 68 -64.65 2.11 -1.04
C ILE A 68 -65.04 3.19 -0.01
N GLU A 69 -66.33 3.31 0.33
CA GLU A 69 -66.80 4.25 1.33
C GLU A 69 -66.35 3.86 2.75
N LYS A 70 -66.38 2.58 3.11
CA LYS A 70 -65.79 2.07 4.36
C LYS A 70 -64.29 2.36 4.45
N ILE A 71 -63.53 2.18 3.37
CA ILE A 71 -62.10 2.48 3.34
C ILE A 71 -61.85 3.99 3.46
N LYS A 72 -62.65 4.83 2.79
CA LYS A 72 -62.57 6.30 2.89
C LYS A 72 -62.88 6.79 4.30
N THR A 73 -63.90 6.23 4.95
CA THR A 73 -64.28 6.59 6.33
C THR A 73 -63.25 6.09 7.33
N LEU A 74 -62.72 4.88 7.17
CA LEU A 74 -61.62 4.36 7.99
C LEU A 74 -60.36 5.23 7.85
N LYS A 75 -59.97 5.63 6.63
CA LYS A 75 -58.83 6.55 6.43
C LYS A 75 -59.03 7.90 7.11
N ARG A 76 -60.26 8.39 7.18
CA ARG A 76 -60.63 9.64 7.86
C ARG A 76 -60.86 9.47 9.37
N SER A 77 -60.82 8.23 9.88
CA SER A 77 -61.00 7.97 11.30
C SER A 77 -59.82 8.49 12.11
N GLU A 78 -60.13 8.93 13.33
CA GLU A 78 -59.12 9.39 14.28
C GLU A 78 -58.08 8.30 14.60
N LEU A 79 -58.48 7.03 14.51
CA LEU A 79 -57.62 5.86 14.69
C LEU A 79 -56.46 5.84 13.68
N ILE A 80 -56.75 5.93 12.38
CA ILE A 80 -55.72 5.87 11.32
C ILE A 80 -54.80 7.10 11.39
N SER A 81 -55.34 8.29 11.66
CA SER A 81 -54.54 9.51 11.86
C SER A 81 -53.57 9.38 13.05
N ASN A 82 -54.03 8.76 14.15
CA ASN A 82 -53.20 8.51 15.32
C ASN A 82 -52.15 7.42 15.09
N ILE A 83 -52.45 6.40 14.29
CA ILE A 83 -51.49 5.38 13.89
C ILE A 83 -50.41 6.00 12.98
N GLU A 84 -50.80 6.80 11.99
CA GLU A 84 -49.87 7.51 11.12
C GLU A 84 -48.93 8.43 11.90
N SER A 85 -49.46 9.20 12.86
CA SER A 85 -48.65 10.12 13.65
C SER A 85 -47.66 9.38 14.55
N LYS A 86 -48.07 8.25 15.15
CA LYS A 86 -47.21 7.36 15.95
C LYS A 86 -46.14 6.66 15.11
N ILE A 87 -46.46 6.23 13.89
CA ILE A 87 -45.47 5.63 12.98
C ILE A 87 -44.47 6.70 12.50
N LYS A 88 -44.95 7.90 12.13
CA LYS A 88 -44.10 9.03 11.73
C LYS A 88 -43.20 9.52 12.88
N SER A 89 -43.66 9.49 14.13
CA SER A 89 -42.85 9.88 15.29
C SER A 89 -41.85 8.78 15.67
N GLY A 90 -42.26 7.51 15.72
CA GLY A 90 -41.37 6.38 15.98
C GLY A 90 -40.28 6.23 14.91
N GLY A 91 -40.63 6.40 13.64
CA GLY A 91 -39.67 6.41 12.53
C GLY A 91 -38.67 7.56 12.63
N ARG A 92 -39.13 8.79 12.86
CA ARG A 92 -38.23 9.95 13.08
C ARG A 92 -37.29 9.72 14.26
N GLN A 93 -37.78 9.22 15.38
CA GLN A 93 -36.97 8.93 16.56
C GLN A 93 -35.92 7.84 16.28
N TYR A 94 -36.27 6.79 15.55
CA TYR A 94 -35.34 5.73 15.14
C TYR A 94 -34.23 6.25 14.19
N PHE A 95 -34.61 7.02 13.16
CA PHE A 95 -33.65 7.55 12.18
C PHE A 95 -32.80 8.72 12.70
N GLU A 96 -33.31 9.53 13.63
CA GLU A 96 -32.52 10.57 14.31
C GLU A 96 -31.49 9.97 15.28
N ASN A 97 -31.84 8.89 15.98
CA ASN A 97 -30.93 8.24 16.92
C ASN A 97 -29.80 7.47 16.21
N GLN A 98 -30.07 6.89 15.03
CA GLN A 98 -29.02 6.25 14.22
C GLN A 98 -28.04 7.25 13.56
N ASN A 99 -28.49 8.46 13.23
CA ASN A 99 -27.66 9.45 12.53
C ASN A 99 -26.70 10.25 13.44
N LYS A 100 -26.93 10.29 14.76
CA LYS A 100 -26.01 10.97 15.70
C LYS A 100 -24.69 10.23 15.88
N HIS A 101 -24.70 8.89 15.93
CA HIS A 101 -23.46 8.10 16.08
C HIS A 101 -22.61 8.05 14.80
N ARG A 102 -23.25 8.00 13.61
CA ARG A 102 -22.54 7.90 12.31
C ARG A 102 -21.84 9.20 11.90
N LYS A 103 -22.38 10.37 12.25
CA LYS A 103 -21.78 11.69 11.90
C LYS A 103 -20.58 12.07 12.76
N VAL A 104 -20.61 11.73 14.05
CA VAL A 104 -19.53 12.06 14.99
C VAL A 104 -18.31 11.17 14.71
N TRP A 105 -18.51 9.87 14.54
CA TRP A 105 -17.42 8.92 14.26
C TRP A 105 -16.73 9.19 12.92
N ARG A 106 -17.45 9.62 11.88
CA ARG A 106 -16.85 9.99 10.58
C ARG A 106 -15.91 11.21 10.67
N LYS A 107 -16.21 12.19 11.54
CA LYS A 107 -15.32 13.34 11.77
C LYS A 107 -14.01 12.93 12.45
N TYR A 108 -14.09 12.03 13.44
CA TYR A 108 -12.90 11.50 14.12
C TYR A 108 -12.08 10.55 13.23
N ALA A 109 -12.74 9.70 12.43
CA ALA A 109 -12.07 8.80 11.51
C ALA A 109 -11.35 9.54 10.35
N VAL A 110 -11.97 10.58 9.78
CA VAL A 110 -11.31 11.42 8.74
C VAL A 110 -10.15 12.21 9.34
N GLY A 111 -10.27 12.70 10.58
CA GLY A 111 -9.18 13.37 11.28
C GLY A 111 -7.97 12.47 11.54
N LEU A 112 -8.19 11.21 11.95
CA LEU A 112 -7.11 10.24 12.18
C LEU A 112 -6.39 9.84 10.89
N VAL A 113 -7.14 9.62 9.79
CA VAL A 113 -6.53 9.28 8.49
C VAL A 113 -5.73 10.46 7.94
N ALA A 114 -6.24 11.69 8.05
CA ALA A 114 -5.50 12.88 7.65
C ALA A 114 -4.22 13.10 8.47
N ALA A 115 -4.26 12.84 9.79
CA ALA A 115 -3.08 12.92 10.64
C ALA A 115 -2.04 11.85 10.29
N LEU A 116 -2.46 10.61 9.98
CA LEU A 116 -1.55 9.55 9.52
C LEU A 116 -0.93 9.86 8.17
N ILE A 117 -1.69 10.43 7.22
CA ILE A 117 -1.17 10.87 5.93
C ILE A 117 -0.18 12.01 6.15
N ILE A 118 -0.49 13.00 6.99
CA ILE A 118 0.44 14.10 7.30
C ILE A 118 1.71 13.55 7.96
N VAL A 119 1.62 12.63 8.94
CA VAL A 119 2.80 12.02 9.57
C VAL A 119 3.60 11.20 8.55
N PHE A 120 2.96 10.39 7.71
CA PHE A 120 3.63 9.60 6.69
C PHE A 120 4.29 10.47 5.61
N VAL A 121 3.60 11.52 5.17
CA VAL A 121 4.12 12.53 4.24
C VAL A 121 5.22 13.35 4.91
N SER A 122 5.11 13.70 6.18
CA SER A 122 6.16 14.38 6.95
C SER A 122 7.39 13.50 7.14
N ILE A 123 7.22 12.18 7.38
CA ILE A 123 8.34 11.23 7.42
C ILE A 123 8.98 11.14 6.03
N LYS A 124 8.20 11.04 4.95
CA LYS A 124 8.72 11.03 3.59
C LYS A 124 9.42 12.33 3.21
N ILE A 125 8.84 13.49 3.53
CA ILE A 125 9.41 14.82 3.29
C ILE A 125 10.66 15.04 4.15
N PHE A 126 10.67 14.60 5.41
CA PHE A 126 11.85 14.65 6.27
C PHE A 126 12.98 13.74 5.76
N ASN A 127 12.63 12.59 5.17
CA ASN A 127 13.59 11.69 4.49
C ASN A 127 13.98 12.18 3.06
N PHE A 128 13.18 13.02 2.41
CA PHE A 128 13.44 13.56 1.05
C PHE A 128 14.13 14.94 1.06
N ASN A 129 14.04 15.70 2.15
CA ASN A 129 14.58 17.06 2.26
C ASN A 129 15.98 17.13 2.88
N SER A 130 16.55 16.01 3.33
CA SER A 130 17.99 15.91 3.55
C SER A 130 18.66 15.65 2.19
N LEU A 131 19.86 16.20 1.96
CA LEU A 131 20.77 15.71 0.91
C LEU A 131 20.77 14.18 1.02
N SER A 132 20.09 13.48 0.11
CA SER A 132 19.96 12.03 0.26
C SER A 132 21.34 11.45 0.01
N GLY A 133 21.85 10.64 0.96
CA GLY A 133 23.15 10.02 0.80
C GLY A 133 23.26 9.23 -0.51
N GLU A 134 22.14 8.73 -1.03
CA GLU A 134 22.00 8.11 -2.34
C GLU A 134 22.25 9.08 -3.53
N SER A 135 21.75 10.32 -3.47
CA SER A 135 22.07 11.36 -4.46
C SER A 135 23.56 11.67 -4.48
N LEU A 136 24.16 11.83 -3.30
CA LEU A 136 25.60 12.11 -3.19
C LEU A 136 26.44 10.90 -3.63
N TYR A 137 25.99 9.69 -3.30
CA TYR A 137 26.59 8.47 -3.80
C TYR A 137 26.61 8.47 -5.33
N ALA A 138 25.48 8.72 -5.99
CA ALA A 138 25.40 8.72 -7.45
C ALA A 138 26.28 9.80 -8.11
N GLU A 139 26.46 10.96 -7.46
CA GLU A 139 27.32 12.03 -7.95
C GLU A 139 28.82 11.69 -7.81
N TYR A 140 29.20 11.03 -6.71
CA TYR A 140 30.61 10.82 -6.35
C TYR A 140 31.15 9.42 -6.62
N VAL A 141 30.27 8.42 -6.76
CA VAL A 141 30.66 7.07 -7.16
C VAL A 141 31.01 7.07 -8.64
N ASP A 142 32.25 6.70 -8.95
CA ASP A 142 32.78 6.78 -10.29
C ASP A 142 33.63 5.53 -10.52
N TRP A 143 32.95 4.41 -10.73
CA TRP A 143 33.63 3.12 -10.92
C TRP A 143 34.42 3.07 -12.22
N GLU A 144 33.93 3.70 -13.28
CA GLU A 144 34.53 3.65 -14.61
C GLU A 144 35.94 4.25 -14.61
N ASN A 145 36.13 5.38 -13.93
CA ASN A 145 37.44 6.04 -13.90
C ASN A 145 38.29 5.62 -12.69
N ASN A 146 37.69 5.04 -11.64
CA ASN A 146 38.40 4.76 -10.39
C ASN A 146 38.72 3.28 -10.14
N LEU A 147 38.12 2.36 -10.89
CA LEU A 147 38.55 0.96 -10.93
C LEU A 147 39.63 0.79 -12.00
N LEU A 148 40.83 0.40 -11.57
CA LEU A 148 41.91 0.05 -12.49
C LEU A 148 41.48 -1.18 -13.31
N SER A 149 41.79 -1.21 -14.61
CA SER A 149 41.56 -2.39 -15.46
C SER A 149 42.85 -3.17 -15.65
N THR A 150 42.75 -4.49 -15.70
CA THR A 150 43.90 -5.40 -15.88
C THR A 150 44.54 -5.37 -17.26
N THR A 151 43.96 -4.64 -18.23
CA THR A 151 44.41 -4.62 -19.63
C THR A 151 45.85 -4.12 -19.84
N GLU A 152 46.44 -3.39 -18.89
CA GLU A 152 47.83 -2.88 -19.00
C GLU A 152 48.91 -3.89 -18.60
N GLN A 153 48.57 -5.00 -17.93
CA GLN A 153 49.55 -6.03 -17.55
C GLN A 153 49.27 -7.33 -18.30
N SER A 154 50.13 -7.61 -19.28
CA SER A 154 50.03 -8.66 -20.30
C SER A 154 50.15 -10.12 -19.81
N ASN A 155 49.59 -10.46 -18.65
CA ASN A 155 49.55 -11.83 -18.12
C ASN A 155 48.40 -12.12 -17.13
N VAL A 156 47.35 -11.31 -17.11
CA VAL A 156 46.21 -11.54 -16.22
C VAL A 156 45.34 -12.70 -16.73
N GLU A 157 45.00 -13.62 -15.82
CA GLU A 157 44.16 -14.79 -16.08
C GLU A 157 42.81 -14.36 -16.68
N ASN A 158 42.37 -15.06 -17.74
CA ASN A 158 41.14 -14.79 -18.52
C ASN A 158 39.91 -14.48 -17.65
N ARG A 159 39.88 -14.98 -16.42
CA ARG A 159 38.77 -14.86 -15.49
C ARG A 159 38.62 -13.50 -14.80
N GLU A 160 39.72 -12.80 -14.50
CA GLU A 160 39.64 -11.44 -13.93
C GLU A 160 39.01 -10.48 -14.93
N LEU A 161 39.48 -10.52 -16.19
CA LEU A 161 38.91 -9.74 -17.28
C LEU A 161 37.43 -10.06 -17.51
N GLN A 162 37.04 -11.33 -17.39
CA GLN A 162 35.64 -11.72 -17.44
C GLN A 162 34.82 -11.06 -16.31
N GLY A 163 35.35 -11.05 -15.08
CA GLY A 163 34.73 -10.38 -13.93
C GLY A 163 34.56 -8.88 -14.16
N GLU A 164 35.60 -8.20 -14.67
CA GLU A 164 35.55 -6.77 -15.01
C GLU A 164 34.48 -6.46 -16.06
N GLN A 165 34.42 -7.28 -17.12
CA GLN A 165 33.43 -7.10 -18.20
C GLN A 165 32.00 -7.29 -17.70
N LEU A 166 31.78 -8.27 -16.82
CA LEU A 166 30.48 -8.46 -16.18
C LEU A 166 30.11 -7.28 -15.28
N PHE A 167 31.08 -6.75 -14.52
CA PHE A 167 30.86 -5.57 -13.69
C PHE A 167 30.49 -4.34 -14.54
N LYS A 168 31.21 -4.08 -15.63
CA LYS A 168 30.93 -2.98 -16.58
C LYS A 168 29.57 -3.10 -17.28
N LYS A 169 29.04 -4.31 -17.40
CA LYS A 169 27.69 -4.59 -17.90
C LYS A 169 26.62 -4.55 -16.80
N GLU A 170 26.97 -4.10 -15.60
CA GLU A 170 26.10 -4.04 -14.43
C GLU A 170 25.59 -5.43 -13.98
N GLU A 171 26.24 -6.51 -14.45
CA GLU A 171 25.92 -7.89 -14.05
C GLU A 171 26.61 -8.23 -12.72
N TYR A 172 26.42 -7.40 -11.70
CA TYR A 172 27.15 -7.42 -10.43
C TYR A 172 27.07 -8.77 -9.70
N LYS A 173 25.94 -9.48 -9.80
CA LYS A 173 25.80 -10.83 -9.22
C LYS A 173 26.78 -11.82 -9.85
N LYS A 174 26.95 -11.78 -11.17
CA LYS A 174 27.89 -12.67 -11.88
C LYS A 174 29.33 -12.24 -11.65
N ALA A 175 29.60 -10.93 -11.66
CA ALA A 175 30.90 -10.38 -11.33
C ALA A 175 31.35 -10.82 -9.92
N LYS A 176 30.48 -10.68 -8.91
CA LYS A 176 30.71 -11.15 -7.53
C LYS A 176 31.12 -12.63 -7.50
N ILE A 177 30.38 -13.52 -8.18
CA ILE A 177 30.68 -14.95 -8.22
C ILE A 177 32.09 -15.20 -8.79
N ILE A 178 32.46 -14.49 -9.86
CA ILE A 178 33.78 -14.60 -10.47
C ILE A 178 34.88 -14.20 -9.48
N PHE A 179 34.75 -13.05 -8.81
CA PHE A 179 35.77 -12.56 -7.90
C PHE A 179 35.89 -13.38 -6.61
N ILE A 180 34.77 -13.91 -6.09
CA ILE A 180 34.82 -14.89 -4.97
C ILE A 180 35.62 -16.12 -5.38
N ASP A 181 35.34 -16.68 -6.56
CA ASP A 181 36.03 -17.88 -7.02
C ASP A 181 37.53 -17.65 -7.24
N ILE A 182 37.93 -16.48 -7.75
CA ILE A 182 39.34 -16.08 -7.87
C ILE A 182 40.03 -16.07 -6.49
N ILE A 183 39.39 -15.49 -5.48
CA ILE A 183 39.94 -15.44 -4.11
C ILE A 183 40.07 -16.85 -3.52
N GLU A 184 39.03 -17.68 -3.67
CA GLU A 184 38.98 -19.03 -3.09
C GLU A 184 39.97 -20.00 -3.76
N LYS A 185 40.11 -19.94 -5.09
CA LYS A 185 40.98 -20.86 -5.85
C LYS A 185 42.42 -20.39 -5.96
N GLY A 186 42.64 -19.08 -6.10
CA GLY A 186 43.95 -18.51 -6.40
C GLY A 186 44.80 -18.22 -5.16
N LYS A 187 44.22 -18.21 -3.95
CA LYS A 187 44.86 -17.70 -2.70
C LYS A 187 45.47 -16.29 -2.85
N ARG A 188 45.12 -15.56 -3.90
CA ARG A 188 45.59 -14.21 -4.16
C ARG A 188 44.45 -13.27 -3.83
N GLN A 189 44.55 -12.66 -2.65
CA GLN A 189 43.70 -11.56 -2.24
C GLN A 189 44.38 -10.27 -2.65
N ASP A 190 44.65 -10.06 -3.94
CA ASP A 190 45.27 -8.81 -4.36
C ASP A 190 44.26 -7.65 -4.27
N SER A 191 44.79 -6.43 -4.24
CA SER A 191 43.99 -5.23 -4.08
C SER A 191 43.00 -4.99 -5.24
N HIS A 192 43.26 -5.53 -6.44
CA HIS A 192 42.38 -5.37 -7.59
C HIS A 192 41.14 -6.26 -7.46
N THR A 193 41.35 -7.55 -7.19
CA THR A 193 40.26 -8.52 -6.97
C THR A 193 39.35 -8.11 -5.82
N LEU A 194 39.93 -7.68 -4.69
CA LEU A 194 39.16 -7.18 -3.54
C LEU A 194 38.36 -5.91 -3.87
N MET A 195 38.92 -5.00 -4.68
CA MET A 195 38.22 -3.77 -5.05
C MET A 195 36.95 -4.07 -5.85
N TYR A 196 37.04 -4.91 -6.88
CA TYR A 196 35.86 -5.27 -7.68
C TYR A 196 34.84 -6.10 -6.90
N LEU A 197 35.30 -6.96 -5.98
CA LEU A 197 34.39 -7.70 -5.11
C LEU A 197 33.61 -6.75 -4.18
N GLY A 198 34.30 -5.82 -3.52
CA GLY A 198 33.66 -4.82 -2.65
C GLY A 198 32.70 -3.90 -3.42
N ALA A 199 33.09 -3.48 -4.63
CA ALA A 199 32.22 -2.73 -5.53
C ALA A 199 30.97 -3.52 -5.92
N SER A 200 31.12 -4.82 -6.25
CA SER A 200 30.00 -5.70 -6.59
C SER A 200 29.04 -5.87 -5.42
N TYR A 201 29.55 -6.04 -4.19
CA TYR A 201 28.73 -6.07 -2.99
C TYR A 201 27.97 -4.76 -2.76
N LEU A 202 28.63 -3.61 -2.93
CA LEU A 202 28.01 -2.29 -2.77
C LEU A 202 26.89 -2.05 -3.81
N GLU A 203 27.11 -2.44 -5.06
CA GLU A 203 26.07 -2.30 -6.09
C GLU A 203 24.90 -3.27 -5.92
N LEU A 204 25.11 -4.37 -5.20
CA LEU A 204 24.06 -5.29 -4.79
C LEU A 204 23.38 -4.90 -3.46
N GLU A 205 23.76 -3.76 -2.88
CA GLU A 205 23.29 -3.30 -1.56
C GLU A 205 23.60 -4.29 -0.42
N GLU A 206 24.58 -5.16 -0.62
CA GLU A 206 25.10 -6.11 0.36
C GLU A 206 26.17 -5.40 1.21
N TYR A 207 25.73 -4.38 1.95
CA TYR A 207 26.61 -3.37 2.55
C TYR A 207 27.61 -3.92 3.58
N ASN A 208 27.19 -4.87 4.41
CA ASN A 208 28.07 -5.44 5.44
C ASN A 208 29.25 -6.19 4.80
N ASP A 209 28.97 -6.95 3.74
CA ASP A 209 29.99 -7.67 3.00
C ASP A 209 30.93 -6.69 2.26
N ALA A 210 30.36 -5.62 1.67
CA ALA A 210 31.17 -4.56 1.06
C ALA A 210 32.15 -3.92 2.06
N LEU A 211 31.67 -3.55 3.25
CA LEU A 211 32.51 -2.99 4.31
C LEU A 211 33.60 -3.96 4.75
N GLN A 212 33.27 -5.24 4.94
CA GLN A 212 34.25 -6.26 5.31
C GLN A 212 35.36 -6.40 4.26
N ILE A 213 35.01 -6.38 2.96
CA ILE A 213 35.99 -6.44 1.88
C ILE A 213 36.87 -5.18 1.85
N PHE A 214 36.30 -4.00 2.05
CA PHE A 214 37.09 -2.76 2.09
C PHE A 214 37.98 -2.67 3.33
N ASP A 215 37.54 -3.17 4.48
CA ASP A 215 38.38 -3.29 5.68
C ASP A 215 39.55 -4.26 5.47
N GLN A 216 39.32 -5.36 4.78
CA GLN A 216 40.38 -6.28 4.38
C GLN A 216 41.37 -5.60 3.40
N LEU A 217 40.88 -4.76 2.49
CA LEU A 217 41.72 -4.00 1.57
C LEU A 217 42.64 -3.00 2.32
N LEU A 218 42.13 -2.35 3.37
CA LEU A 218 42.92 -1.46 4.24
C LEU A 218 44.08 -2.18 4.95
N GLN A 219 43.94 -3.47 5.23
CA GLN A 219 44.99 -4.26 5.90
C GLN A 219 46.17 -4.63 5.00
N GLN A 220 46.01 -4.53 3.67
CA GLN A 220 47.01 -4.99 2.69
C GLN A 220 48.30 -4.13 2.60
N LYS A 221 48.38 -3.02 3.34
CA LYS A 221 49.53 -2.08 3.37
C LYS A 221 50.07 -1.74 1.97
N SER A 222 49.19 -1.64 0.97
CA SER A 222 49.55 -1.25 -0.39
C SER A 222 49.20 0.22 -0.64
N LEU A 223 49.83 0.84 -1.63
CA LEU A 223 49.49 2.22 -2.04
C LEU A 223 48.00 2.33 -2.47
N ASN A 224 47.43 1.22 -2.94
CA ASN A 224 46.03 1.12 -3.34
C ASN A 224 45.08 0.82 -2.17
N SER A 225 45.58 0.35 -1.02
CA SER A 225 44.77 0.06 0.16
C SER A 225 43.98 1.28 0.64
N ASN A 226 44.58 2.47 0.59
CA ASN A 226 43.95 3.70 1.08
C ASN A 226 42.72 4.13 0.29
N ARG A 227 42.50 3.57 -0.91
CA ARG A 227 41.27 3.76 -1.70
C ARG A 227 40.03 3.24 -0.95
N ALA A 228 40.18 2.26 -0.06
CA ALA A 228 39.06 1.72 0.70
C ALA A 228 38.38 2.76 1.61
N TYR A 229 39.09 3.76 2.14
CA TYR A 229 38.42 4.83 2.91
C TYR A 229 37.38 5.58 2.07
N TRP A 230 37.68 5.80 0.78
CA TRP A 230 36.73 6.42 -0.14
C TRP A 230 35.51 5.53 -0.36
N TYR A 231 35.72 4.25 -0.65
CA TYR A 231 34.60 3.37 -0.94
C TYR A 231 33.78 2.99 0.29
N LYS A 232 34.37 2.93 1.49
CA LYS A 232 33.60 2.82 2.75
C LYS A 232 32.70 4.02 2.97
N SER A 233 33.15 5.24 2.68
CA SER A 233 32.27 6.40 2.77
C SER A 233 31.13 6.33 1.74
N MET A 234 31.39 5.82 0.53
CA MET A 234 30.35 5.56 -0.47
C MET A 234 29.33 4.54 0.02
N VAL A 235 29.76 3.45 0.69
CA VAL A 235 28.84 2.48 1.32
C VAL A 235 27.90 3.18 2.30
N TYR A 236 28.47 3.96 3.22
CA TYR A 236 27.67 4.63 4.25
C TYR A 236 26.76 5.72 3.67
N LEU A 237 27.19 6.43 2.62
CA LEU A 237 26.32 7.35 1.89
C LEU A 237 25.12 6.63 1.27
N LYS A 238 25.35 5.51 0.57
CA LYS A 238 24.27 4.71 -0.04
C LYS A 238 23.31 4.13 1.02
N GLN A 239 23.81 3.82 2.21
CA GLN A 239 23.00 3.42 3.38
C GLN A 239 22.24 4.59 4.05
N GLY A 240 22.58 5.83 3.74
CA GLY A 240 22.08 7.02 4.43
C GLY A 240 22.73 7.31 5.80
N ASP A 241 23.79 6.59 6.17
CA ASP A 241 24.55 6.81 7.42
C ASP A 241 25.60 7.92 7.22
N ILE A 242 25.12 9.16 7.18
CA ILE A 242 25.97 10.34 6.94
C ILE A 242 27.08 10.49 7.99
N SER A 243 26.81 10.12 9.24
CA SER A 243 27.79 10.21 10.32
C SER A 243 29.01 9.35 10.03
N LYS A 244 28.81 8.07 9.70
CA LYS A 244 29.92 7.17 9.38
C LYS A 244 30.59 7.51 8.06
N ALA A 245 29.82 8.01 7.07
CA ALA A 245 30.42 8.52 5.83
C ALA A 245 31.43 9.63 6.12
N LYS A 246 31.09 10.59 7.00
CA LYS A 246 32.02 11.64 7.44
C LYS A 246 33.24 11.07 8.15
N GLU A 247 33.09 10.09 9.04
CA GLU A 247 34.21 9.47 9.76
C GLU A 247 35.25 8.83 8.81
N GLU A 248 34.80 8.12 7.79
CA GLU A 248 35.67 7.50 6.78
C GLU A 248 36.35 8.57 5.90
N LEU A 249 35.61 9.63 5.49
CA LEU A 249 36.18 10.75 4.74
C LEU A 249 37.22 11.53 5.57
N LEU A 250 36.97 11.73 6.86
CA LEU A 250 37.93 12.34 7.79
C LEU A 250 39.19 11.49 7.92
N SER A 251 39.05 10.16 7.93
CA SER A 251 40.19 9.25 7.93
C SER A 251 40.98 9.31 6.62
N LEU A 252 40.29 9.43 5.48
CA LEU A 252 40.90 9.62 4.17
C LEU A 252 41.75 10.90 4.12
N ILE A 253 41.25 12.03 4.60
CA ILE A 253 41.97 13.31 4.47
C ILE A 253 43.11 13.52 5.48
N LYS A 254 43.43 12.52 6.31
CA LYS A 254 44.63 12.57 7.18
C LYS A 254 45.93 12.53 6.38
N ASN A 255 45.91 11.94 5.18
CA ASN A 255 47.05 11.92 4.27
C ASN A 255 46.68 12.53 2.91
N LYS A 256 47.44 13.54 2.47
CA LYS A 256 47.23 14.25 1.19
C LYS A 256 47.51 13.40 -0.04
N GLU A 257 48.27 12.32 0.12
CA GLU A 257 48.59 11.37 -0.96
C GLU A 257 47.47 10.35 -1.17
N ASN A 258 46.45 10.34 -0.32
CA ASN A 258 45.34 9.41 -0.46
C ASN A 258 44.51 9.69 -1.71
N PHE A 259 44.05 8.61 -2.31
CA PHE A 259 43.12 8.64 -3.43
C PHE A 259 41.88 9.48 -3.10
N ASN A 260 41.44 10.30 -4.06
CA ASN A 260 40.31 11.22 -3.93
C ASN A 260 40.41 12.24 -2.77
N TYR A 261 41.61 12.58 -2.28
CA TYR A 261 41.80 13.58 -1.21
C TYR A 261 41.00 14.88 -1.43
N SER A 262 41.13 15.49 -2.61
CA SER A 262 40.44 16.76 -2.91
C SER A 262 38.92 16.58 -2.98
N LYS A 263 38.45 15.52 -3.63
CA LYS A 263 37.01 15.17 -3.72
C LYS A 263 36.42 14.89 -2.33
N ALA A 264 37.17 14.22 -1.45
CA ALA A 264 36.75 13.96 -0.07
C ALA A 264 36.58 15.24 0.75
N ARG A 265 37.46 16.24 0.56
CA ARG A 265 37.29 17.55 1.21
C ARG A 265 36.10 18.33 0.67
N GLU A 266 35.80 18.20 -0.61
CA GLU A 266 34.62 18.80 -1.23
C GLU A 266 33.34 18.16 -0.70
N LEU A 267 33.27 16.84 -0.73
CA LEU A 267 32.14 16.07 -0.21
C LEU A 267 31.90 16.34 1.28
N LEU A 268 32.95 16.41 2.11
CA LEU A 268 32.81 16.78 3.51
C LEU A 268 32.11 18.14 3.71
N LYS A 269 32.40 19.14 2.87
CA LYS A 269 31.73 20.45 2.93
C LYS A 269 30.26 20.39 2.52
N GLN A 270 29.88 19.48 1.64
CA GLN A 270 28.48 19.29 1.26
C GLN A 270 27.70 18.55 2.36
N LEU A 271 28.37 17.73 3.16
CA LEU A 271 27.77 16.98 4.25
C LEU A 271 27.64 17.78 5.56
N ASP A 272 28.37 18.89 5.71
CA ASP A 272 28.35 19.81 6.87
C ASP A 272 27.17 20.79 6.81
#